data_AF-A0A517WMS4-F1
#
_entry.id   AF-A0A517WMS4-F1
#
_cell.length_a   1.000
_cell.length_b   1.000
_cell.length_c   1.000
_cell.angle_alpha   90.00
_cell.angle_beta   90.00
_cell.angle_gamma   90.00
#
_symmetry.space_group_name_H-M   'P 1'
#
loop_
_entity.id
_entity.type
_entity.pdbx_description
1 polymer ?
#
loop_
_entity_poly.entity_id
_entity_poly.type
_entity_poly.pdbx_seq_one_letter_code
_entity_poly.pdbx_strand_id
1 'polypeptide(L)'
;MTKHEFYVELCKSVLDKKSSETDALACMIILHTYCFQKKQSIAVDDAGEQGQAGRVCVLMATTRRYAAEVISEVMTDYGKNLTDWYLYHEYGVRTPFESVDDITGDWLALTETMVEKMKGTLVDDLWPED
;
A
#
# COMPACT_ATOMS: atom_id res chain seq x y z
N MET A 1 11.15 -13.43 1.02
CA MET A 1 10.55 -12.41 0.11
C MET A 1 10.91 -11.08 0.69
N THR A 2 11.39 -10.12 -0.08
CA THR A 2 11.73 -8.80 0.46
C THR A 2 10.47 -8.01 0.85
N LYS A 3 10.63 -6.99 1.71
CA LYS A 3 9.53 -6.06 2.01
C LYS A 3 8.98 -5.38 0.74
N HIS A 4 9.85 -5.10 -0.23
CA HIS A 4 9.46 -4.53 -1.51
C HIS A 4 8.57 -5.47 -2.32
N GLU A 5 9.03 -6.71 -2.52
CA GLU A 5 8.26 -7.76 -3.22
C GLU A 5 6.89 -7.98 -2.56
N PHE A 6 6.81 -7.94 -1.23
CA PHE A 6 5.53 -8.05 -0.52
C PHE A 6 4.55 -6.93 -0.92
N TYR A 7 4.98 -5.67 -0.90
CA TYR A 7 4.07 -4.57 -1.27
C TYR A 7 3.70 -4.60 -2.74
N VAL A 8 4.63 -4.94 -3.64
CA VAL A 8 4.33 -5.11 -5.06
C VAL A 8 3.24 -6.16 -5.26
N GLU A 9 3.37 -7.34 -4.63
CA GLU A 9 2.39 -8.42 -4.72
C GLU A 9 1.05 -8.04 -4.05
N LEU A 10 1.09 -7.31 -2.92
CA LEU A 10 -0.12 -6.81 -2.26
C LEU A 10 -0.87 -5.83 -3.17
N CYS A 11 -0.17 -4.88 -3.79
CA CYS A 11 -0.77 -3.92 -4.71
C CYS A 11 -1.33 -4.61 -5.96
N LYS A 12 -0.63 -5.62 -6.50
CA LYS A 12 -1.12 -6.46 -7.61
C LYS A 12 -2.37 -7.28 -7.25
N SER A 13 -2.67 -7.46 -5.97
CA SER A 13 -3.89 -8.15 -5.52
C SER A 13 -5.16 -7.30 -5.62
N VAL A 14 -5.02 -5.97 -5.72
CA VAL A 14 -6.16 -5.03 -5.79
C VAL A 14 -6.16 -4.13 -7.02
N LEU A 15 -4.99 -3.95 -7.66
CA LEU A 15 -4.85 -3.27 -8.93
C LEU A 15 -4.85 -4.26 -10.09
N ASP A 16 -5.32 -3.82 -11.24
CA ASP A 16 -5.29 -4.58 -12.48
C ASP A 16 -4.97 -3.67 -13.69
N LYS A 17 -4.94 -4.25 -14.90
CA LYS A 17 -4.63 -3.51 -16.13
C LYS A 17 -5.62 -2.37 -16.43
N LYS A 18 -6.84 -2.46 -15.93
CA LYS A 18 -7.90 -1.44 -16.08
C LYS A 18 -7.84 -0.37 -14.98
N SER A 19 -7.16 -0.62 -13.87
CA SER A 19 -7.00 0.34 -12.78
C SER A 19 -6.52 1.69 -13.26
N SER A 20 -7.23 2.73 -12.85
CA SER A 20 -6.94 4.12 -13.17
C SER A 20 -5.76 4.66 -12.35
N GLU A 21 -5.33 5.88 -12.67
CA GLU A 21 -4.41 6.62 -11.83
C GLU A 21 -5.00 6.93 -10.44
N THR A 22 -6.31 7.18 -10.37
CA THR A 22 -7.03 7.35 -9.09
C THR A 22 -6.92 6.08 -8.24
N ASP A 23 -7.03 4.90 -8.85
CA ASP A 23 -6.85 3.63 -8.14
C ASP A 23 -5.40 3.47 -7.63
N ALA A 24 -4.41 3.87 -8.42
CA ALA A 24 -3.02 3.89 -8.02
C ALA A 24 -2.77 4.83 -6.83
N LEU A 25 -3.33 6.05 -6.85
CA LEU A 25 -3.23 7.00 -5.74
C LEU A 25 -3.93 6.48 -4.48
N ALA A 26 -5.09 5.85 -4.60
CA ALA A 26 -5.78 5.24 -3.46
C ALA A 26 -4.95 4.10 -2.84
N CYS A 27 -4.33 3.27 -3.65
CA CYS A 27 -3.41 2.22 -3.18
C CYS A 27 -2.17 2.84 -2.49
N MET A 28 -1.66 3.95 -3.02
CA MET A 28 -0.56 4.71 -2.43
C MET A 28 -0.94 5.32 -1.07
N ILE A 29 -2.19 5.81 -0.90
CA ILE A 29 -2.70 6.28 0.41
C ILE A 29 -2.60 5.13 1.41
N ILE A 30 -3.11 3.94 1.06
CA ILE A 30 -3.12 2.80 1.96
C ILE A 30 -1.71 2.40 2.39
N LEU A 31 -0.75 2.33 1.45
CA LEU A 31 0.65 2.03 1.78
C LEU A 31 1.30 3.08 2.69
N HIS A 32 0.85 4.33 2.64
CA HIS A 32 1.42 5.43 3.40
C HIS A 32 0.79 5.60 4.79
N THR A 33 -0.48 5.21 4.97
CA THR A 33 -1.22 5.49 6.20
C THR A 33 -1.66 4.25 6.97
N TYR A 34 -1.38 3.03 6.49
CA TYR A 34 -1.77 1.79 7.16
C TYR A 34 -0.58 0.90 7.54
N CYS A 35 -0.73 0.23 8.68
CA CYS A 35 0.03 -0.94 9.09
C CYS A 35 -0.63 -2.21 8.55
N PHE A 36 0.19 -3.22 8.22
CA PHE A 36 -0.25 -4.49 7.64
C PHE A 36 0.18 -5.66 8.51
N GLN A 37 -0.76 -6.47 8.97
CA GLN A 37 -0.45 -7.78 9.51
C GLN A 37 -0.39 -8.79 8.37
N LYS A 38 0.82 -9.21 8.01
CA LYS A 38 1.01 -10.26 7.00
C LYS A 38 0.59 -11.63 7.53
N LYS A 39 0.15 -12.50 6.63
CA LYS A 39 -0.09 -13.92 6.94
C LYS A 39 1.17 -14.58 7.48
N GLN A 40 1.04 -15.40 8.52
CA GLN A 40 2.18 -16.08 9.15
C GLN A 40 2.98 -16.96 8.18
N SER A 41 2.32 -17.50 7.16
CA SER A 41 2.97 -18.31 6.12
C SER A 41 3.90 -17.51 5.20
N ILE A 42 3.90 -16.17 5.30
CA ILE A 42 4.68 -15.27 4.47
C ILE A 42 5.92 -14.81 5.23
N ALA A 43 7.08 -15.34 4.85
CA ALA A 43 8.37 -14.88 5.32
C ALA A 43 8.78 -13.61 4.54
N VAL A 44 8.92 -12.48 5.25
CA VAL A 44 9.44 -11.24 4.68
C VAL A 44 10.82 -10.96 5.28
N ASP A 45 11.80 -10.79 4.43
CA ASP A 45 13.19 -10.54 4.79
C ASP A 45 13.32 -9.05 5.15
N ASP A 46 13.19 -8.71 6.43
CA ASP A 46 13.51 -7.37 6.92
C ASP A 46 14.08 -7.39 8.34
N ALA A 47 15.05 -6.50 8.60
CA ALA A 47 15.77 -6.38 9.88
C ALA A 47 15.01 -5.56 10.93
N GLY A 48 13.76 -5.19 10.64
CA GLY A 48 12.89 -4.35 11.46
C GLY A 48 11.65 -5.07 12.02
N GLU A 49 11.65 -6.40 12.12
CA GLU A 49 10.59 -7.12 12.85
C GLU A 49 10.62 -6.73 14.34
N GLN A 50 9.84 -5.72 14.74
CA GLN A 50 9.44 -5.57 16.14
C GLN A 50 8.35 -6.59 16.44
N GLY A 51 8.76 -7.85 16.60
CA GLY A 51 7.88 -8.94 16.99
C GLY A 51 8.64 -9.88 17.89
N GLN A 52 8.45 -9.74 19.21
CA GLN A 52 8.90 -10.74 20.17
C GLN A 52 8.44 -12.13 19.71
N ALA A 53 9.33 -13.11 19.87
CA ALA A 53 9.15 -14.52 19.56
C ALA A 53 7.68 -14.97 19.62
N GLY A 54 7.05 -15.09 18.43
CA GLY A 54 5.85 -15.91 18.23
C GLY A 54 4.52 -15.22 17.95
N ARG A 55 4.36 -13.89 17.88
CA ARG A 55 3.03 -13.30 17.59
C ARG A 55 3.10 -12.01 16.77
N VAL A 56 2.48 -12.06 15.59
CA VAL A 56 2.17 -10.95 14.67
C VAL A 56 3.38 -10.34 13.94
N CYS A 57 3.53 -10.68 12.66
CA CYS A 57 4.46 -9.99 11.78
C CYS A 57 3.77 -8.76 11.19
N VAL A 58 4.11 -7.58 11.70
CA VAL A 58 3.52 -6.30 11.26
C VAL A 58 4.51 -5.58 10.34
N LEU A 59 4.02 -5.10 9.21
CA LEU A 59 4.71 -4.13 8.36
C LEU A 59 4.10 -2.76 8.61
N MET A 60 4.90 -1.83 9.10
CA MET A 60 4.48 -0.44 9.32
C MET A 60 4.15 0.25 7.99
N ALA A 61 3.45 1.37 8.07
CA ALA A 61 3.23 2.20 6.91
C ALA A 61 4.57 2.72 6.36
N THR A 62 4.54 3.11 5.10
CA THR A 62 5.74 3.48 4.35
C THR A 62 5.76 4.95 4.03
N THR A 63 6.92 5.48 3.64
CA THR A 63 6.98 6.86 3.16
C THR A 63 6.24 6.99 1.83
N ARG A 64 5.67 8.17 1.55
CA ARG A 64 5.09 8.52 0.23
C ARG A 64 6.03 8.19 -0.91
N ARG A 65 7.32 8.48 -0.73
CA ARG A 65 8.32 8.25 -1.78
C ARG A 65 8.42 6.77 -2.13
N TYR A 66 8.46 5.91 -1.11
CA TYR A 66 8.53 4.47 -1.29
C TYR A 66 7.21 3.88 -1.81
N ALA A 67 6.07 4.38 -1.33
CA ALA A 67 4.77 4.00 -1.86
C ALA A 67 4.66 4.32 -3.37
N ALA A 68 5.13 5.50 -3.79
CA ALA A 68 5.15 5.88 -5.21
C ALA A 68 6.05 4.97 -6.07
N GLU A 69 7.18 4.52 -5.53
CA GLU A 69 8.09 3.56 -6.18
C GLU A 69 7.39 2.21 -6.43
N VAL A 70 6.79 1.64 -5.39
CA VAL A 70 6.03 0.37 -5.49
C VAL A 70 4.90 0.47 -6.51
N ILE A 71 4.10 1.54 -6.45
CA ILE A 71 2.97 1.70 -7.36
C ILE A 71 3.44 1.94 -8.79
N SER A 72 4.53 2.67 -9.00
CA SER A 72 5.11 2.88 -10.34
C SER A 72 5.52 1.56 -10.99
N GLU A 73 6.15 0.66 -10.22
CA GLU A 73 6.50 -0.68 -10.71
C GLU A 73 5.26 -1.47 -11.13
N VAL A 74 4.26 -1.57 -10.25
CA VAL A 74 3.01 -2.30 -10.53
C VAL A 74 2.30 -1.76 -11.77
N MET A 75 2.22 -0.43 -11.90
CA MET A 75 1.54 0.20 -13.03
C MET A 75 2.35 0.04 -14.33
N THR A 76 3.68 0.02 -14.25
CA THR A 76 4.56 -0.28 -15.38
C THR A 76 4.37 -1.71 -15.88
N ASP A 77 4.25 -2.70 -14.99
CA ASP A 77 3.91 -4.09 -15.33
C ASP A 77 2.56 -4.20 -16.07
N TYR A 78 1.65 -3.26 -15.81
CA TYR A 78 0.36 -3.16 -16.48
C TYR A 78 0.39 -2.32 -17.77
N GLY A 79 1.58 -1.90 -18.20
CA GLY A 79 1.81 -1.13 -19.43
C GLY A 79 1.44 0.35 -19.31
N LYS A 80 1.37 0.89 -18.08
CA LYS A 80 1.07 2.30 -17.82
C LYS A 80 2.36 3.03 -17.44
N ASN A 81 2.61 4.17 -18.07
CA ASN A 81 3.80 4.97 -17.81
C ASN A 81 3.56 6.00 -16.69
N LEU A 82 3.29 5.50 -15.47
CA LEU A 82 3.15 6.34 -14.27
C LEU A 82 4.46 6.27 -13.50
N THR A 83 5.33 7.26 -13.66
CA THR A 83 6.60 7.29 -12.95
C THR A 83 6.39 7.55 -11.46
N ASP A 84 7.31 7.04 -10.65
CA ASP A 84 7.40 7.28 -9.22
C ASP A 84 7.42 8.78 -8.87
N TRP A 85 8.14 9.60 -9.64
CA TRP A 85 8.15 11.06 -9.46
C TRP A 85 6.79 11.69 -9.76
N TYR A 86 6.12 11.23 -10.83
CA TYR A 86 4.79 11.69 -11.19
C TYR A 86 3.77 11.35 -10.10
N LEU A 87 3.74 10.10 -9.65
CA LEU A 87 2.85 9.64 -8.58
C LEU A 87 3.10 10.37 -7.26
N TYR A 88 4.35 10.58 -6.89
CA TYR A 88 4.71 11.36 -5.70
C TYR A 88 4.19 12.81 -5.79
N HIS A 89 4.30 13.44 -6.96
CA HIS A 89 3.77 14.78 -7.19
C HIS A 89 2.24 14.82 -7.11
N GLU A 90 1.56 13.93 -7.85
CA GLU A 90 0.09 13.87 -7.87
C GLU A 90 -0.49 13.60 -6.48
N TYR A 91 0.17 12.74 -5.69
CA TYR A 91 -0.21 12.50 -4.31
C TYR A 91 -0.18 13.80 -3.48
N GLY A 92 0.91 14.57 -3.58
CA GLY A 92 1.05 15.84 -2.86
C GLY A 92 0.05 16.92 -3.27
N VAL A 93 -0.53 16.82 -4.48
CA VAL A 93 -1.52 17.78 -4.99
C VAL A 93 -2.95 17.36 -4.66
N ARG A 94 -3.26 16.06 -4.82
CA ARG A 94 -4.64 15.55 -4.82
C ARG A 94 -5.02 14.80 -3.55
N THR A 95 -4.04 14.20 -2.89
CA THR A 95 -4.23 13.33 -1.74
C THR A 95 -3.14 13.55 -0.70
N PRO A 96 -2.90 14.79 -0.22
CA PRO A 96 -1.78 15.09 0.69
C PRO A 96 -2.01 14.59 2.12
N PHE A 97 -2.60 13.39 2.28
CA PHE A 97 -2.98 12.78 3.53
C PHE A 97 -1.72 12.26 4.23
N GLU A 98 -1.51 12.61 5.49
CA GLU A 98 -0.41 12.09 6.33
C GLU A 98 -0.94 10.99 7.27
N SER A 99 -2.23 10.99 7.60
CA SER A 99 -2.89 9.97 8.39
C SER A 99 -4.22 9.51 7.77
N VAL A 100 -4.83 8.47 8.33
CA VAL A 100 -6.17 8.01 7.90
C VAL A 100 -7.25 9.05 8.20
N ASP A 101 -7.11 9.84 9.26
CA ASP A 101 -8.06 10.89 9.62
C ASP A 101 -8.11 12.04 8.60
N ASP A 102 -7.05 12.22 7.81
CA ASP A 102 -7.01 13.21 6.73
C ASP A 102 -7.82 12.76 5.50
N ILE A 103 -8.11 11.46 5.37
CA ILE A 103 -8.76 10.89 4.20
C ILE A 103 -10.24 11.28 4.20
N THR A 104 -10.66 12.02 3.18
CA THR A 104 -12.02 12.58 3.11
C THR A 104 -12.67 12.40 1.74
N GLY A 105 -14.01 12.51 1.72
CA GLY A 105 -14.80 12.45 0.49
C GLY A 105 -14.69 11.10 -0.22
N ASP A 106 -14.63 11.14 -1.55
CA ASP A 106 -14.59 9.95 -2.40
C ASP A 106 -13.35 9.07 -2.15
N TRP A 107 -12.26 9.67 -1.64
CA TRP A 107 -11.05 8.93 -1.29
C TRP A 107 -11.25 7.99 -0.10
N LEU A 108 -12.07 8.38 0.88
CA LEU A 108 -12.38 7.53 2.03
C LEU A 108 -13.12 6.27 1.56
N ALA A 109 -14.19 6.44 0.80
CA ALA A 109 -14.96 5.31 0.28
C ALA A 109 -14.13 4.39 -0.63
N LEU A 110 -13.26 4.97 -1.46
CA LEU A 110 -12.39 4.20 -2.36
C LEU A 110 -11.33 3.42 -1.58
N THR A 111 -10.66 4.06 -0.61
CA THR A 111 -9.64 3.41 0.22
C THR A 111 -10.24 2.31 1.08
N GLU A 112 -11.40 2.52 1.71
CA GLU A 112 -12.13 1.46 2.44
C GLU A 112 -12.44 0.25 1.55
N THR A 113 -12.91 0.50 0.32
CA THR A 113 -13.20 -0.57 -0.65
C THR A 113 -11.94 -1.36 -1.01
N MET A 114 -10.80 -0.68 -1.16
CA MET A 114 -9.53 -1.32 -1.48
C MET A 114 -8.95 -2.08 -0.28
N VAL A 115 -9.05 -1.51 0.92
CA VAL A 115 -8.67 -2.15 2.19
C VAL A 115 -9.38 -3.49 2.33
N GLU A 116 -10.69 -3.54 2.10
CA GLU A 116 -11.46 -4.79 2.19
C GLU A 116 -11.04 -5.82 1.13
N LYS A 117 -10.57 -5.38 -0.04
CA LYS A 117 -10.00 -6.29 -1.05
C LYS A 117 -8.60 -6.78 -0.70
N MET A 118 -7.79 -5.94 -0.05
CA MET A 118 -6.46 -6.34 0.42
C MET A 118 -6.58 -7.36 1.56
N LYS A 119 -7.56 -7.20 2.45
CA LYS A 119 -7.89 -8.21 3.46
C LYS A 119 -8.20 -9.55 2.79
N GLY A 120 -7.56 -10.61 3.27
CA GLY A 120 -7.73 -11.96 2.74
C GLY A 120 -6.74 -12.34 1.64
N THR A 121 -5.90 -11.42 1.14
CA THR A 121 -4.84 -11.74 0.17
C THR A 121 -3.56 -12.20 0.88
N LEU A 122 -2.57 -11.33 1.01
CA LEU A 122 -1.30 -11.58 1.71
C LEU A 122 -1.36 -11.11 3.17
N VAL A 123 -2.39 -10.34 3.52
CA VAL A 123 -2.61 -9.79 4.87
C VAL A 123 -3.78 -10.48 5.57
N ASP A 124 -3.61 -10.74 6.86
CA ASP A 124 -4.68 -11.19 7.75
C ASP A 124 -5.52 -10.00 8.22
N ASP A 125 -4.85 -8.87 8.48
CA ASP A 125 -5.49 -7.63 8.90
C ASP A 125 -4.67 -6.41 8.50
N LEU A 126 -5.28 -5.23 8.55
CA LEU A 126 -4.63 -3.94 8.34
C LEU A 126 -5.38 -2.84 9.10
N TRP A 127 -4.64 -1.88 9.65
CA TRP A 127 -5.18 -0.79 10.48
C TRP A 127 -4.39 0.50 10.26
N PRO A 128 -4.95 1.68 10.55
CA PRO A 128 -4.24 2.95 10.45
C PRO A 128 -2.91 2.97 11.23
N GLU A 129 -1.90 3.67 10.72
CA GLU A 129 -0.73 4.06 11.51
C GLU A 129 -1.16 5.19 12.47
N ASP A 130 -1.06 4.93 13.78
CA ASP A 130 -1.47 5.84 14.87
C ASP A 130 -0.78 7.21 14.84
#